data_AF-A0A443S5E9-F1
#
_entry.id   AF-A0A443S5E9-F1
#
_cell.length_a   1.000
_cell.length_b   1.000
_cell.length_c   1.000
_cell.angle_alpha   90.00
_cell.angle_beta   90.00
_cell.angle_gamma   90.00
#
_symmetry.space_group_name_H-M   'P 1'
#
loop_
_entity.id
_entity.type
_entity.pdbx_description
1 polymer ?
#
loop_
_entity_poly.entity_id
_entity_poly.type
_entity_poly.pdbx_seq_one_letter_code
_entity_poly.pdbx_strand_id
1 'polypeptide(L)'
;AFNRWQNPPVPYYMKFYIFEVTNGREFQNGGKAKLTERGPYVFRVVKKKKIVKISNDGANIEYQEFKSYHFVPELSKGKLDDKITFINIPAISAAKEVQKKSFLSQIALSGIFRQLNEKVVERKTVQQILFSGYEVVFIKRVKRLGSIFGMPVDSPLPDDTFGLFYRVKEDVSYKKCTNADNYRKIVQLTRKIVWTISCTKLIAENSMLTINLNFWNGKYCNMLNGTDGTQFHPSISSSETLYTFAIDICRSIYFESVGTVDVKGINLLRFRPAARSNNGPHKEPSNKCFCVKPKSEEAHCQVDGILEISTCKNGAPIAITAPHFYKVDPRIAKLVNGLSPNQKFHETFIDIEPNTGLAMNAAKRIQVNVETQNYRNIR
;
A
#
# COMPACT_ATOMS: atom_id res chain seq x y z
N ALA A 1 15.79 7.63 -24.22
CA ALA A 1 15.26 7.55 -22.84
C ALA A 1 13.74 7.63 -22.76
N PHE A 2 13.11 8.67 -23.35
CA PHE A 2 11.65 8.91 -23.28
C PHE A 2 10.79 7.70 -23.66
N ASN A 3 11.01 7.07 -24.82
CA ASN A 3 10.23 5.90 -25.25
C ASN A 3 10.34 4.71 -24.27
N ARG A 4 11.55 4.39 -23.78
CA ARG A 4 11.75 3.32 -22.78
C ARG A 4 11.08 3.63 -21.44
N TRP A 5 10.96 4.90 -21.06
CA TRP A 5 10.23 5.31 -19.86
C TRP A 5 8.70 5.19 -20.06
N GLN A 6 8.22 5.57 -21.23
CA GLN A 6 6.80 5.47 -21.60
C GLN A 6 6.34 4.02 -21.76
N ASN A 7 7.20 3.19 -22.35
CA ASN A 7 7.01 1.76 -22.62
C ASN A 7 8.22 0.97 -22.08
N PRO A 8 8.25 0.66 -20.76
CA PRO A 8 9.34 -0.10 -20.17
C PRO A 8 9.55 -1.46 -20.87
N PRO A 9 10.76 -1.74 -21.39
CA PRO A 9 11.01 -2.97 -22.16
C PRO A 9 11.21 -4.20 -21.25
N VAL A 10 11.47 -3.99 -19.97
CA VAL A 10 11.79 -5.07 -19.02
C VAL A 10 10.52 -5.57 -18.33
N PRO A 11 10.29 -6.90 -18.27
CA PRO A 11 9.14 -7.44 -17.55
C PRO A 11 9.29 -7.24 -16.04
N TYR A 12 8.24 -6.70 -15.41
CA TYR A 12 8.10 -6.69 -13.96
C TYR A 12 7.35 -7.94 -13.53
N TYR A 13 7.81 -8.61 -12.48
CA TYR A 13 7.07 -9.72 -11.87
C TYR A 13 6.57 -9.30 -10.49
N MET A 14 5.27 -9.47 -10.26
CA MET A 14 4.64 -9.34 -8.96
C MET A 14 4.38 -10.74 -8.42
N LYS A 15 4.86 -11.03 -7.21
CA LYS A 15 4.69 -12.33 -6.56
C LYS A 15 3.81 -12.14 -5.32
N PHE A 16 2.69 -12.83 -5.28
CA PHE A 16 1.80 -12.83 -4.12
C PHE A 16 2.08 -14.05 -3.24
N TYR A 17 2.21 -13.80 -1.95
CA TYR A 17 2.26 -14.81 -0.90
C TYR A 17 1.08 -14.51 0.03
N ILE A 18 0.15 -15.46 0.13
CA ILE A 18 -1.08 -15.31 0.91
C ILE A 18 -0.96 -16.16 2.17
N PHE A 19 -1.18 -15.55 3.33
CA PHE A 19 -1.16 -16.28 4.60
C PHE A 19 -2.52 -16.90 4.88
N GLU A 20 -2.57 -18.23 4.81
CA GLU A 20 -3.73 -19.04 5.19
C GLU A 20 -3.85 -19.12 6.71
N VAL A 21 -5.02 -18.80 7.26
CA VAL A 21 -5.33 -18.98 8.68
C VAL A 21 -5.77 -20.42 8.93
N THR A 22 -4.92 -21.23 9.56
CA THR A 22 -5.18 -22.68 9.73
C THR A 22 -6.05 -22.98 10.95
N ASN A 23 -6.16 -22.06 11.90
CA ASN A 23 -6.95 -22.20 13.12
C ASN A 23 -8.09 -21.18 13.23
N GLY A 24 -8.84 -20.99 12.14
CA GLY A 24 -9.89 -19.96 12.04
C GLY A 24 -10.91 -19.94 13.19
N ARG A 25 -11.31 -21.11 13.71
CA ARG A 25 -12.23 -21.22 14.86
C ARG A 25 -11.59 -20.73 16.17
N GLU A 26 -10.35 -21.14 16.45
CA GLU A 26 -9.61 -20.66 17.63
C GLU A 26 -9.41 -19.15 17.54
N PHE A 27 -9.02 -18.65 16.36
CA PHE A 27 -8.81 -17.23 16.10
C PHE A 27 -10.09 -16.41 16.33
N GLN A 28 -11.23 -16.87 15.81
CA GLN A 28 -12.52 -16.23 16.02
C GLN A 28 -12.92 -16.13 17.50
N ASN A 29 -12.48 -17.09 18.32
CA ASN A 29 -12.75 -17.13 19.75
C ASN A 29 -11.67 -16.42 20.60
N GLY A 30 -10.79 -15.62 19.98
CA GLY A 30 -9.77 -14.83 20.67
C GLY A 30 -8.39 -15.50 20.78
N GLY A 31 -8.19 -16.67 20.18
CA GLY A 31 -6.88 -17.30 20.04
C GLY A 31 -5.98 -16.54 19.06
N LYS A 32 -4.66 -16.78 19.10
CA LYS A 32 -3.72 -16.21 18.10
C LYS A 32 -3.87 -16.91 16.76
N ALA A 33 -3.81 -16.15 15.67
CA ALA A 33 -3.80 -16.73 14.32
C ALA A 33 -2.53 -17.57 14.10
N LYS A 34 -2.71 -18.78 13.56
CA LYS A 34 -1.66 -19.65 13.03
C LYS A 34 -1.70 -19.54 11.51
N LEU A 35 -0.61 -19.03 10.95
CA LEU A 35 -0.51 -18.71 9.53
C LEU A 35 0.33 -19.75 8.80
N THR A 36 -0.07 -20.11 7.58
CA THR A 36 0.75 -20.87 6.63
C THR A 36 0.85 -20.09 5.33
N GLU A 37 2.07 -19.87 4.85
CA GLU A 37 2.30 -19.15 3.60
C GLU A 37 1.88 -20.01 2.38
N ARG A 38 1.09 -19.41 1.49
CA ARG A 38 0.66 -19.99 0.21
C ARG A 38 1.20 -19.13 -0.93
N GLY A 39 2.05 -19.71 -1.78
CA GLY A 39 2.62 -19.02 -2.93
C GLY A 39 4.05 -19.48 -3.27
N PRO A 40 4.72 -18.77 -4.18
CA PRO A 40 4.24 -17.56 -4.85
C PRO A 40 3.14 -17.84 -5.88
N TYR A 41 2.23 -16.89 -6.04
CA TYR A 41 1.38 -16.73 -7.23
C TYR A 41 1.96 -15.58 -8.05
N VAL A 42 2.46 -15.86 -9.24
CA VAL A 42 3.30 -14.94 -10.02
C VAL A 42 2.52 -14.32 -11.15
N PHE A 43 2.62 -12.99 -11.26
CA PHE A 43 2.03 -12.21 -12.34
C PHE A 43 3.10 -11.39 -13.04
N ARG A 44 3.15 -11.46 -14.37
CA ARG A 44 3.87 -10.50 -15.20
C ARG A 44 3.05 -9.22 -15.27
N VAL A 45 3.66 -8.11 -14.88
CA VAL A 45 3.04 -6.78 -14.91
C VAL A 45 3.54 -6.03 -16.13
N VAL A 46 2.62 -5.64 -17.00
CA VAL A 46 2.90 -4.75 -18.14
C VAL A 46 2.49 -3.33 -17.76
N LYS A 47 3.41 -2.38 -17.92
CA LYS A 47 3.17 -0.96 -17.64
C LYS A 47 3.19 -0.17 -18.94
N LYS A 48 2.25 0.77 -19.10
CA LYS A 48 2.23 1.73 -20.20
C LYS A 48 1.91 3.11 -19.68
N LYS A 49 2.57 4.14 -20.20
CA LYS A 49 2.25 5.53 -19.85
C LYS A 49 1.61 6.25 -21.04
N LYS A 50 0.43 6.84 -20.82
CA LYS A 50 -0.22 7.74 -21.79
C LYS A 50 0.11 9.17 -21.43
N ILE A 51 0.70 9.91 -22.35
CA ILE A 51 0.95 11.34 -22.14
C ILE A 51 -0.36 12.09 -22.19
N VAL A 52 -0.60 12.92 -21.18
CA VAL A 52 -1.76 13.82 -21.08
C VAL A 52 -1.36 15.20 -21.60
N LYS A 53 -0.23 15.73 -21.13
CA LYS A 53 0.25 17.07 -21.49
C LYS A 53 1.76 17.16 -21.34
N ILE A 54 2.40 17.95 -22.19
CA ILE A 54 3.79 18.40 -22.00
C ILE A 54 3.75 19.92 -21.86
N SER A 55 4.50 20.50 -20.94
CA SER A 55 4.59 21.97 -20.81
C SER A 55 5.32 22.58 -22.01
N ASN A 56 5.04 23.84 -22.30
CA ASN A 56 5.58 24.53 -23.47
C ASN A 56 7.11 24.58 -23.50
N ASP A 57 7.74 24.67 -22.33
CA ASP A 57 9.19 24.63 -22.12
C ASP A 57 9.77 23.21 -22.15
N GLY A 58 8.94 22.18 -22.36
CA GLY A 58 9.34 20.78 -22.31
C GLY A 58 9.72 20.27 -20.92
N ALA A 59 9.68 21.12 -19.88
CA ALA A 59 10.21 20.84 -18.55
C ALA A 59 9.33 19.91 -17.72
N ASN A 60 8.06 19.72 -18.10
CA ASN A 60 7.08 18.93 -17.38
C ASN A 60 6.28 18.04 -18.32
N ILE A 61 6.04 16.79 -17.90
CA ILE A 61 5.23 15.81 -18.60
C ILE A 61 4.16 15.30 -17.64
N GLU A 62 2.90 15.58 -17.94
CA GLU A 62 1.75 14.94 -17.30
C GLU A 62 1.38 13.65 -18.05
N TYR A 63 1.18 12.55 -17.32
CA TYR A 63 0.90 11.24 -17.91
C TYR A 63 0.01 10.39 -17.00
N GLN A 64 -0.67 9.40 -17.57
CA GLN A 64 -1.39 8.35 -16.85
C GLN A 64 -0.63 7.03 -16.99
N GLU A 65 -0.35 6.33 -15.90
CA GLU A 65 0.25 4.98 -15.95
C GLU A 65 -0.82 3.90 -15.86
N PHE A 66 -0.86 3.01 -16.84
CA PHE A 66 -1.73 1.83 -16.88
C PHE A 66 -0.93 0.58 -16.56
N LYS A 67 -1.53 -0.32 -15.78
CA LYS A 67 -0.94 -1.63 -15.44
C LYS A 67 -1.90 -2.77 -15.82
N SER A 68 -1.36 -3.81 -16.44
CA SER A 68 -2.06 -5.09 -16.62
C SER A 68 -1.28 -6.22 -15.97
N TYR A 69 -2.01 -7.17 -15.39
CA TYR A 69 -1.47 -8.28 -14.61
C TYR A 69 -1.79 -9.59 -15.35
N HIS A 70 -0.76 -10.34 -15.74
CA HIS A 70 -0.89 -11.59 -16.46
C HIS A 70 -0.33 -12.72 -15.61
N PHE A 71 -1.19 -13.68 -15.22
CA PHE A 71 -0.76 -14.82 -14.40
C PHE A 71 0.26 -15.68 -15.15
N VAL A 72 1.26 -16.19 -14.43
CA VAL A 72 2.39 -16.95 -14.96
C VAL A 72 2.43 -18.31 -14.24
N PRO A 73 1.68 -19.33 -14.72
CA PRO A 73 1.55 -20.61 -14.04
C PRO A 73 2.88 -21.30 -13.79
N GLU A 74 3.81 -21.23 -14.74
CA GLU A 74 5.12 -21.91 -14.72
C GLU A 74 6.08 -21.35 -13.65
N LEU A 75 5.85 -20.12 -13.18
CA LEU A 75 6.59 -19.52 -12.07
C LEU A 75 5.83 -19.56 -10.74
N SER A 76 4.60 -20.10 -10.75
CA SER A 76 3.70 -20.13 -9.60
C SER A 76 3.70 -21.49 -8.93
N LYS A 77 3.65 -21.52 -7.59
CA LYS A 77 3.55 -22.78 -6.82
C LYS A 77 2.13 -23.35 -6.84
N GLY A 78 1.12 -22.51 -7.06
CA GLY A 78 -0.28 -22.87 -7.00
C GLY A 78 -1.09 -22.28 -8.14
N LYS A 79 -2.38 -22.59 -8.17
CA LYS A 79 -3.33 -22.16 -9.20
C LYS A 79 -4.26 -21.06 -8.66
N LEU A 80 -4.87 -20.30 -9.57
CA LEU A 80 -5.78 -19.21 -9.18
C LEU A 80 -7.09 -19.69 -8.53
N ASP A 81 -7.47 -20.95 -8.75
CA ASP A 81 -8.62 -21.62 -8.13
C ASP A 81 -8.32 -22.23 -6.76
N ASP A 82 -7.05 -22.20 -6.31
CA ASP A 82 -6.67 -22.63 -4.95
C ASP A 82 -7.51 -21.89 -3.92
N LYS A 83 -8.16 -22.65 -3.03
CA LYS A 83 -9.01 -22.10 -1.97
C LYS A 83 -8.22 -21.91 -0.68
N ILE A 84 -8.13 -20.67 -0.23
CA ILE A 84 -7.38 -20.27 0.97
C ILE A 84 -8.35 -19.73 2.02
N THR A 85 -8.15 -20.13 3.28
CA THR A 85 -8.83 -19.49 4.43
C THR A 85 -8.15 -18.16 4.72
N PHE A 86 -8.79 -17.07 4.31
CA PHE A 86 -8.28 -15.71 4.35
C PHE A 86 -9.07 -14.86 5.36
N ILE A 87 -8.46 -13.79 5.85
CA ILE A 87 -9.12 -12.86 6.78
C ILE A 87 -10.25 -12.08 6.09
N ASN A 88 -11.41 -11.99 6.72
CA ASN A 88 -12.59 -11.29 6.17
C ASN A 88 -12.46 -9.77 6.38
N ILE A 89 -11.66 -9.14 5.52
CA ILE A 89 -11.35 -7.70 5.57
C ILE A 89 -12.63 -6.84 5.54
N PRO A 90 -13.63 -7.11 4.68
CA PRO A 90 -14.88 -6.36 4.69
C PRO A 90 -15.60 -6.41 6.04
N ALA A 91 -15.78 -7.58 6.64
CA ALA A 91 -16.51 -7.71 7.91
C ALA A 91 -15.78 -7.01 9.06
N ILE A 92 -14.45 -7.16 9.14
CA ILE A 92 -13.63 -6.49 10.16
C ILE A 92 -13.67 -4.97 9.99
N SER A 93 -13.61 -4.49 8.74
CA SER A 93 -13.72 -3.05 8.43
C SER A 93 -15.08 -2.49 8.83
N ALA A 94 -16.16 -3.21 8.53
CA ALA A 94 -17.51 -2.83 8.92
C ALA A 94 -17.68 -2.79 10.44
N ALA A 95 -17.13 -3.77 11.16
CA ALA A 95 -17.15 -3.80 12.62
C ALA A 95 -16.41 -2.60 13.24
N LYS A 96 -15.22 -2.26 12.70
CA LYS A 96 -14.45 -1.08 13.11
C LYS A 96 -15.21 0.22 12.90
N GLU A 97 -15.87 0.37 11.77
CA GLU A 97 -16.59 1.61 11.45
C GLU A 97 -17.87 1.74 12.28
N VAL A 98 -18.64 0.65 12.44
CA VAL A 98 -19.90 0.66 13.18
C VAL A 98 -19.69 0.83 14.69
N GLN A 99 -18.53 0.44 15.24
CA GLN A 99 -18.18 0.71 16.65
C GLN A 99 -18.28 2.19 17.02
N LYS A 100 -18.03 3.09 16.07
CA LYS A 100 -18.09 4.55 16.27
C LYS A 100 -19.51 5.13 16.16
N LYS A 101 -20.50 4.28 15.83
CA LYS A 101 -21.91 4.67 15.65
C LYS A 101 -22.73 4.31 16.89
N SER A 102 -24.02 4.62 16.85
CA SER A 102 -24.96 4.35 17.95
C SER A 102 -25.02 2.86 18.32
N PHE A 103 -25.39 2.59 19.56
CA PHE A 103 -25.58 1.22 20.05
C PHE A 103 -26.52 0.40 19.16
N LEU A 104 -27.61 1.00 18.69
CA LEU A 104 -28.56 0.35 17.78
C LEU A 104 -27.91 -0.08 16.46
N SER A 105 -27.04 0.74 15.86
CA SER A 105 -26.30 0.37 14.65
C SER A 105 -25.37 -0.83 14.89
N GLN A 106 -24.74 -0.91 16.06
CA GLN A 106 -23.87 -2.03 16.44
C GLN A 106 -24.68 -3.33 16.59
N ILE A 107 -25.83 -3.28 17.27
CA ILE A 107 -26.73 -4.42 17.41
C ILE A 107 -27.31 -4.85 16.06
N ALA A 108 -27.66 -3.91 15.18
CA ALA A 108 -28.15 -4.21 13.84
C ALA A 108 -27.09 -4.96 13.00
N LEU A 109 -25.85 -4.48 12.96
CA LEU A 109 -24.76 -5.17 12.25
C LEU A 109 -24.52 -6.56 12.83
N SER A 110 -24.48 -6.69 14.16
CA SER A 110 -24.35 -7.97 14.88
C SER A 110 -25.49 -8.94 14.55
N GLY A 111 -26.73 -8.45 14.41
CA GLY A 111 -27.87 -9.24 13.94
C GLY A 111 -27.70 -9.74 12.51
N ILE A 112 -27.23 -8.89 11.60
CA ILE A 112 -26.96 -9.24 10.20
C ILE A 112 -25.84 -10.29 10.11
N PHE A 113 -24.75 -10.10 10.85
CA PHE A 113 -23.63 -11.04 10.88
C PHE A 113 -24.08 -12.42 11.38
N ARG A 114 -24.86 -12.48 12.46
CA ARG A 114 -25.44 -13.74 12.96
C ARG A 114 -26.38 -14.39 11.95
N GLN A 115 -27.25 -13.61 11.31
CA GLN A 115 -28.18 -14.13 10.30
C GLN A 115 -27.45 -14.75 9.10
N LEU A 116 -26.35 -14.13 8.67
CA LEU A 116 -25.56 -14.57 7.52
C LEU A 116 -24.41 -15.52 7.87
N ASN A 117 -24.24 -15.85 9.16
CA ASN A 117 -23.11 -16.61 9.66
C ASN A 117 -21.76 -16.03 9.20
N GLU A 118 -21.63 -14.71 9.26
CA GLU A 118 -20.40 -14.00 8.94
C GLU A 118 -19.30 -14.35 9.96
N LYS A 119 -18.10 -14.56 9.45
CA LYS A 119 -16.94 -15.02 10.23
C LYS A 119 -15.76 -14.08 10.01
N VAL A 120 -14.84 -14.08 10.98
CA VAL A 120 -13.61 -13.29 10.90
C VAL A 120 -12.63 -13.80 9.83
N VAL A 121 -12.82 -15.05 9.39
CA VAL A 121 -12.11 -15.66 8.26
C VAL A 121 -13.11 -16.28 7.30
N GLU A 122 -12.77 -16.27 6.03
CA GLU A 122 -13.58 -16.83 4.96
C GLU A 122 -12.71 -17.60 3.97
N ARG A 123 -13.32 -18.56 3.27
CA ARG A 123 -12.61 -19.39 2.30
C ARG A 123 -12.92 -18.91 0.88
N LYS A 124 -11.91 -18.39 0.19
CA LYS A 124 -12.02 -17.83 -1.16
C LYS A 124 -10.90 -18.35 -2.05
N THR A 125 -11.12 -18.31 -3.36
CA THR A 125 -10.06 -18.62 -4.32
C THR A 125 -9.02 -17.50 -4.35
N VAL A 126 -7.79 -17.82 -4.75
CA VAL A 126 -6.74 -16.81 -4.98
C VAL A 126 -7.20 -15.74 -5.97
N GLN A 127 -7.93 -16.13 -7.02
CA GLN A 127 -8.48 -15.20 -8.01
C GLN A 127 -9.45 -14.20 -7.38
N GLN A 128 -10.33 -14.66 -6.49
CA GLN A 128 -11.30 -13.81 -5.78
C GLN A 128 -10.61 -12.88 -4.79
N ILE A 129 -9.65 -13.38 -4.02
CA ILE A 129 -8.89 -12.56 -3.04
C ILE A 129 -8.15 -11.43 -3.75
N LEU A 130 -7.54 -11.71 -4.91
CA LEU A 130 -6.72 -10.75 -5.63
C LEU A 130 -7.50 -9.90 -6.63
N PHE A 131 -8.07 -10.49 -7.68
CA PHE A 131 -8.44 -9.74 -8.90
C PHE A 131 -9.91 -9.80 -9.30
N SER A 132 -10.56 -10.97 -9.31
CA SER A 132 -11.97 -11.07 -9.73
C SER A 132 -12.92 -10.50 -8.69
N GLY A 133 -12.46 -10.44 -7.44
CA GLY A 133 -13.28 -10.08 -6.29
C GLY A 133 -14.35 -11.13 -5.98
N TYR A 134 -15.03 -10.91 -4.86
CA TYR A 134 -16.23 -11.64 -4.44
C TYR A 134 -17.23 -10.67 -3.82
N GLU A 135 -18.51 -10.94 -4.04
CA GLU A 135 -19.59 -10.13 -3.50
C GLU A 135 -19.66 -10.23 -1.97
N VAL A 136 -19.85 -9.09 -1.30
CA VAL A 136 -19.97 -8.98 0.15
C VAL A 136 -21.45 -8.87 0.53
N VAL A 137 -22.04 -10.02 0.84
CA VAL A 137 -23.50 -10.18 0.99
C VAL A 137 -24.07 -9.32 2.12
N PHE A 138 -23.38 -9.19 3.25
CA PHE A 138 -23.88 -8.39 4.37
C PHE A 138 -24.04 -6.90 4.02
N ILE A 139 -23.22 -6.36 3.11
CA ILE A 139 -23.32 -4.95 2.70
C ILE A 139 -24.65 -4.67 2.01
N LYS A 140 -25.10 -5.57 1.12
CA LYS A 140 -26.42 -5.45 0.49
C LYS A 140 -27.55 -5.41 1.52
N ARG A 141 -27.43 -6.21 2.59
CA ARG A 141 -28.41 -6.24 3.67
C ARG A 141 -28.41 -4.94 4.48
N VAL A 142 -27.22 -4.41 4.80
CA VAL A 142 -27.05 -3.13 5.48
C VAL A 142 -27.66 -1.99 4.67
N LYS A 143 -27.37 -1.90 3.37
CA LYS A 143 -27.95 -0.89 2.47
C LYS A 143 -29.47 -0.93 2.47
N ARG A 144 -30.05 -2.12 2.28
CA ARG A 144 -31.50 -2.31 2.24
C ARG A 144 -32.17 -1.87 3.53
N LEU A 145 -31.61 -2.23 4.69
CA LEU A 145 -32.16 -1.83 5.99
C LEU A 145 -31.97 -0.32 6.23
N GLY A 146 -30.81 0.24 5.89
CA GLY A 146 -30.56 1.67 5.97
C GLY A 146 -31.58 2.48 5.19
N SER A 147 -31.89 2.08 3.95
CA SER A 147 -32.93 2.73 3.14
C SER A 147 -34.33 2.67 3.77
N ILE A 148 -34.70 1.55 4.41
CA ILE A 148 -36.00 1.39 5.09
C ILE A 148 -36.12 2.33 6.29
N PHE A 149 -35.03 2.55 7.02
CA PHE A 149 -35.01 3.39 8.24
C PHE A 149 -34.56 4.83 7.99
N GLY A 150 -34.50 5.29 6.73
CA GLY A 150 -34.09 6.67 6.38
C GLY A 150 -32.61 7.00 6.66
N MET A 151 -31.76 5.98 6.78
CA MET A 151 -30.32 6.09 7.02
C MET A 151 -29.55 5.38 5.89
N PRO A 152 -29.47 5.96 4.67
CA PRO A 152 -28.74 5.35 3.57
C PRO A 152 -27.28 5.14 3.94
N VAL A 153 -26.76 3.94 3.66
CA VAL A 153 -25.37 3.56 3.91
C VAL A 153 -24.67 3.36 2.58
N ASP A 154 -23.69 4.21 2.28
CA ASP A 154 -22.84 4.01 1.11
C ASP A 154 -21.80 2.92 1.38
N SER A 155 -21.58 2.06 0.39
CA SER A 155 -20.51 1.07 0.44
C SER A 155 -19.22 1.69 -0.07
N PRO A 156 -18.10 1.54 0.66
CA PRO A 156 -16.79 1.93 0.15
C PRO A 156 -16.27 0.97 -0.93
N LEU A 157 -16.95 -0.16 -1.16
CA LEU A 157 -16.57 -1.17 -2.15
C LEU A 157 -17.26 -0.93 -3.49
N PRO A 158 -16.54 -1.02 -4.61
CA PRO A 158 -17.14 -0.95 -5.94
C PRO A 158 -18.07 -2.16 -6.16
N ASP A 159 -19.33 -1.90 -6.53
CA ASP A 159 -20.37 -2.90 -6.77
C ASP A 159 -20.51 -3.92 -5.63
N ASP A 160 -20.30 -3.49 -4.39
CA ASP A 160 -20.34 -4.35 -3.19
C ASP A 160 -19.44 -5.58 -3.27
N THR A 161 -18.36 -5.48 -4.05
CA THR A 161 -17.43 -6.57 -4.32
C THR A 161 -16.06 -6.25 -3.74
N PHE A 162 -15.51 -7.19 -2.98
CA PHE A 162 -14.18 -7.06 -2.38
C PHE A 162 -13.16 -7.91 -3.13
N GLY A 163 -11.98 -7.33 -3.36
CA GLY A 163 -10.74 -8.01 -3.70
C GLY A 163 -9.60 -7.00 -3.60
N LEU A 164 -8.40 -7.46 -3.24
CA LEU A 164 -7.26 -6.57 -2.95
C LEU A 164 -6.88 -5.69 -4.15
N PHE A 165 -7.07 -6.22 -5.36
CA PHE A 165 -6.85 -5.57 -6.65
C PHE A 165 -8.13 -5.56 -7.51
N TYR A 166 -9.31 -5.77 -6.92
CA TYR A 166 -10.57 -5.80 -7.65
C TYR A 166 -10.84 -4.44 -8.32
N ARG A 167 -11.04 -4.47 -9.65
CA ARG A 167 -11.22 -3.28 -10.49
C ARG A 167 -10.18 -2.19 -10.24
N VAL A 168 -8.97 -2.58 -9.87
CA VAL A 168 -7.84 -1.66 -9.84
C VAL A 168 -7.48 -1.34 -11.30
N LYS A 169 -8.26 -0.43 -11.89
CA LYS A 169 -7.80 0.44 -12.97
C LYS A 169 -6.96 1.49 -12.25
N GLU A 170 -5.65 1.29 -12.22
CA GLU A 170 -4.75 2.35 -11.78
C GLU A 170 -4.79 3.47 -12.84
N ASP A 171 -5.84 4.29 -12.89
CA ASP A 171 -5.80 5.56 -13.62
C ASP A 171 -5.12 6.59 -12.71
N VAL A 172 -3.81 6.45 -12.58
CA VAL A 172 -2.98 7.35 -11.76
C VAL A 172 -2.33 8.37 -12.69
N SER A 173 -2.67 9.64 -12.51
CA SER A 173 -2.02 10.74 -13.22
C SER A 173 -0.74 11.13 -12.47
N TYR A 174 0.34 11.35 -13.19
CA TYR A 174 1.62 11.77 -12.66
C TYR A 174 2.16 12.94 -13.47
N LYS A 175 3.02 13.74 -12.87
CA LYS A 175 3.76 14.81 -13.55
C LYS A 175 5.26 14.61 -13.34
N LYS A 176 6.01 14.32 -14.40
CA LYS A 176 7.47 14.15 -14.43
C LYS A 176 8.16 15.45 -14.86
N CYS A 177 9.22 15.86 -14.17
CA CYS A 177 10.03 17.01 -14.56
C CYS A 177 11.32 16.58 -15.28
N THR A 178 11.72 17.30 -16.34
CA THR A 178 12.79 16.90 -17.30
C THR A 178 14.00 17.83 -17.33
N ASN A 179 13.93 19.04 -16.76
CA ASN A 179 15.07 19.96 -16.71
C ASN A 179 16.11 19.53 -15.68
N ALA A 180 17.39 19.67 -16.06
CA ALA A 180 18.55 19.19 -15.29
C ALA A 180 18.63 19.71 -13.85
N ASP A 181 18.20 20.95 -13.63
CA ASP A 181 18.25 21.59 -12.30
C ASP A 181 17.07 21.19 -11.39
N ASN A 182 16.06 20.46 -11.91
CA ASN A 182 14.79 20.21 -11.23
C ASN A 182 14.32 18.74 -11.24
N TYR A 183 15.21 17.77 -11.42
CA TYR A 183 14.89 16.31 -11.35
C TYR A 183 14.29 15.82 -10.01
N ARG A 184 14.05 16.72 -9.05
CA ARG A 184 13.67 16.38 -7.67
C ARG A 184 12.20 16.01 -7.46
N LYS A 185 11.31 16.12 -8.46
CA LYS A 185 9.87 15.89 -8.24
C LYS A 185 9.19 15.17 -9.41
N ILE A 186 8.69 13.95 -9.13
CA ILE A 186 7.54 13.38 -9.82
C ILE A 186 6.35 13.54 -8.88
N VAL A 187 5.32 14.27 -9.30
CA VAL A 187 4.13 14.47 -8.44
C VAL A 187 2.98 13.63 -8.95
N GLN A 188 2.31 12.97 -8.03
CA GLN A 188 1.26 12.02 -8.31
C GLN A 188 -0.11 12.55 -7.90
N LEU A 189 -1.10 12.31 -8.74
CA LEU A 189 -2.49 12.72 -8.59
C LEU A 189 -3.37 11.46 -8.69
N THR A 190 -4.22 11.23 -7.69
CA THR A 190 -5.27 10.20 -7.77
C THR A 190 -6.65 10.80 -7.51
N ARG A 191 -7.58 10.44 -8.43
CA ARG A 191 -9.02 10.74 -8.51
C ARG A 191 -9.41 12.20 -8.81
N LYS A 192 -9.80 12.40 -10.08
CA LYS A 192 -10.77 13.39 -10.61
C LYS A 192 -10.62 14.88 -10.22
N ILE A 193 -9.43 15.32 -9.84
CA ILE A 193 -9.05 16.74 -9.85
C ILE A 193 -7.65 16.85 -10.47
N VAL A 194 -7.57 17.50 -11.64
CA VAL A 194 -6.33 17.79 -12.36
C VAL A 194 -5.65 18.95 -11.63
N TRP A 195 -4.62 18.67 -10.82
CA TRP A 195 -3.79 19.72 -10.24
C TRP A 195 -2.55 19.94 -11.11
N THR A 196 -2.46 21.11 -11.73
CA THR A 196 -1.30 21.48 -12.56
C THR A 196 -0.16 21.98 -11.68
N ILE A 197 1.01 21.34 -11.72
CA ILE A 197 2.22 21.83 -11.02
C ILE A 197 3.24 22.33 -12.02
N SER A 198 3.57 23.62 -12.04
CA SER A 198 4.71 24.06 -12.84
C SER A 198 6.01 23.80 -12.08
N CYS A 199 6.95 23.02 -12.64
CA CYS A 199 8.33 22.91 -12.13
C CYS A 199 9.19 24.17 -12.42
N THR A 200 8.58 25.34 -12.58
CA THR A 200 9.28 26.61 -12.73
C THR A 200 9.10 27.46 -11.48
N LYS A 201 10.23 27.79 -10.84
CA LYS A 201 10.39 28.88 -9.87
C LYS A 201 9.85 28.61 -8.45
N LEU A 202 10.73 28.08 -7.59
CA LEU A 202 10.77 28.42 -6.16
C LEU A 202 11.27 29.87 -6.03
N ILE A 203 10.44 30.86 -6.35
CA ILE A 203 10.67 32.24 -5.93
C ILE A 203 9.35 32.81 -5.40
N ALA A 204 9.47 33.50 -4.27
CA ALA A 204 8.41 34.13 -3.50
C ALA A 204 7.46 34.96 -4.36
N GLU A 205 6.16 34.72 -4.20
CA GLU A 205 5.13 35.74 -3.94
C GLU A 205 3.76 35.05 -3.82
N ASN A 206 3.26 35.00 -2.58
CA ASN A 206 1.85 34.93 -2.17
C ASN A 206 0.86 33.99 -2.88
N SER A 207 1.24 32.73 -3.16
CA SER A 207 0.31 31.59 -3.21
C SER A 207 1.05 30.25 -3.15
N MET A 208 1.37 29.76 -1.94
CA MET A 208 1.95 28.42 -1.73
C MET A 208 0.92 27.31 -2.08
N LEU A 209 0.81 26.93 -3.34
CA LEU A 209 0.14 25.68 -3.74
C LEU A 209 1.05 24.48 -3.41
N THR A 210 1.18 24.20 -2.11
CA THR A 210 1.74 22.95 -1.59
C THR A 210 0.70 21.85 -1.81
N ILE A 211 0.91 20.94 -2.77
CA ILE A 211 0.11 19.70 -2.84
C ILE A 211 0.60 18.82 -1.69
N ASN A 212 0.00 19.05 -0.53
CA ASN A 212 0.08 18.15 0.60
C ASN A 212 -0.99 17.09 0.39
N LEU A 213 -0.64 15.83 0.63
CA LEU A 213 -1.65 14.84 0.97
C LEU A 213 -2.51 15.35 2.14
N ASN A 214 -3.70 14.80 2.30
CA ASN A 214 -4.55 15.05 3.46
C ASN A 214 -4.78 13.76 4.27
N PHE A 215 -3.89 12.78 4.11
CA PHE A 215 -3.99 11.48 4.78
C PHE A 215 -3.37 11.49 6.18
N TRP A 216 -2.41 12.38 6.45
CA TRP A 216 -1.58 12.34 7.65
C TRP A 216 -1.72 13.59 8.52
N ASN A 217 -1.32 13.47 9.79
CA ASN A 217 -1.46 14.52 10.79
C ASN A 217 -0.25 15.46 10.78
N GLY A 218 -0.02 16.21 9.71
CA GLY A 218 1.01 17.24 9.66
C GLY A 218 1.59 17.51 8.28
N LYS A 219 2.17 18.70 8.09
CA LYS A 219 2.71 19.12 6.79
C LYS A 219 3.81 18.18 6.28
N TYR A 220 4.76 17.80 7.14
CA TYR A 220 5.88 16.92 6.80
C TYR A 220 5.42 15.57 6.24
N CYS A 221 4.55 14.86 6.96
CA CYS A 221 4.06 13.54 6.56
C CYS A 221 3.25 13.54 5.26
N ASN A 222 2.66 14.69 4.92
CA ASN A 222 1.88 14.86 3.72
C ASN A 222 2.69 15.34 2.50
N MET A 223 4.01 15.53 2.64
CA MET A 223 4.86 15.94 1.52
C MET A 223 5.00 14.82 0.49
N LEU A 224 4.89 15.19 -0.78
CA LEU A 224 5.20 14.35 -1.95
C LEU A 224 6.64 14.61 -2.38
N ASN A 225 7.56 13.73 -1.97
CA ASN A 225 9.01 13.87 -2.19
C ASN A 225 9.53 12.78 -3.12
N GLY A 226 10.42 13.18 -4.04
CA GLY A 226 11.18 12.27 -4.87
C GLY A 226 10.47 11.81 -6.14
N THR A 227 10.79 10.59 -6.58
CA THR A 227 10.29 10.00 -7.83
C THR A 227 9.30 8.85 -7.56
N ASP A 228 8.90 8.12 -8.61
CA ASP A 228 8.09 6.90 -8.51
C ASP A 228 8.93 5.64 -8.20
N GLY A 229 10.25 5.80 -8.02
CA GLY A 229 11.20 4.74 -7.73
C GLY A 229 11.67 3.94 -8.95
N THR A 230 11.21 4.27 -10.16
CA THR A 230 11.66 3.59 -11.41
C THR A 230 12.90 4.25 -12.02
N GLN A 231 13.06 5.55 -11.78
CA GLN A 231 14.19 6.35 -12.24
C GLN A 231 14.43 7.48 -11.23
N PHE A 232 15.70 7.82 -11.03
CA PHE A 232 16.18 8.94 -10.23
C PHE A 232 16.96 9.91 -11.11
N HIS A 233 17.40 11.03 -10.54
CA HIS A 233 18.27 11.98 -11.25
C HIS A 233 19.62 11.34 -11.61
N PRO A 234 20.29 11.80 -12.68
CA PRO A 234 21.62 11.31 -13.05
C PRO A 234 22.69 11.72 -12.02
N SER A 235 23.87 11.11 -12.12
CA SER A 235 25.03 11.38 -11.26
C SER A 235 24.76 11.14 -9.77
N ILE A 236 24.15 9.99 -9.46
CA ILE A 236 23.86 9.56 -8.09
C ILE A 236 25.15 9.39 -7.29
N SER A 237 25.19 9.96 -6.10
CA SER A 237 26.21 9.71 -5.09
C SER A 237 25.81 8.61 -4.12
N SER A 238 26.79 7.91 -3.53
CA SER A 238 26.54 7.00 -2.41
C SER A 238 26.20 7.74 -1.10
N SER A 239 26.53 9.03 -0.99
CA SER A 239 26.33 9.82 0.23
C SER A 239 24.97 10.50 0.31
N GLU A 240 24.20 10.53 -0.79
CA GLU A 240 22.91 11.20 -0.81
C GLU A 240 21.75 10.28 -0.38
N THR A 241 20.65 10.92 0.03
CA THR A 241 19.39 10.26 0.36
C THR A 241 18.42 10.39 -0.80
N LEU A 242 17.94 9.26 -1.33
CA LEU A 242 16.98 9.23 -2.42
C LEU A 242 15.56 9.12 -1.90
N TYR A 243 14.64 9.90 -2.47
CA TYR A 243 13.23 9.90 -2.06
C TYR A 243 12.37 9.21 -3.12
N THR A 244 11.32 8.53 -2.66
CA THR A 244 10.30 7.94 -3.53
C THR A 244 8.93 8.10 -2.87
N PHE A 245 7.94 8.50 -3.65
CA PHE A 245 6.55 8.43 -3.22
C PHE A 245 5.97 7.05 -3.52
N ALA A 246 5.59 6.32 -2.46
CA ALA A 246 5.08 4.96 -2.56
C ALA A 246 3.56 4.93 -2.34
N ILE A 247 2.85 4.77 -3.45
CA ILE A 247 1.38 4.83 -3.59
C ILE A 247 0.66 3.80 -2.73
N ASP A 248 1.21 2.60 -2.73
CA ASP A 248 0.69 1.44 -2.02
C ASP A 248 0.68 1.63 -0.50
N ILE A 249 1.55 2.50 0.00
CA ILE A 249 1.66 2.86 1.43
C ILE A 249 1.31 4.33 1.72
N CYS A 250 0.87 5.07 0.69
CA CYS A 250 0.34 6.43 0.80
C CYS A 250 1.28 7.48 1.40
N ARG A 251 2.60 7.32 1.28
CA ARG A 251 3.58 8.30 1.78
C ARG A 251 4.89 8.31 0.99
N SER A 252 5.65 9.37 1.20
CA SER A 252 7.06 9.42 0.79
C SER A 252 7.92 8.58 1.75
N ILE A 253 8.85 7.83 1.17
CA ILE A 253 9.90 7.09 1.86
C ILE A 253 11.26 7.50 1.29
N TYR A 254 12.31 7.24 2.03
CA TYR A 254 13.66 7.57 1.60
C TYR A 254 14.63 6.42 1.81
N PHE A 255 15.62 6.39 0.93
CA PHE A 255 16.57 5.31 0.75
C PHE A 255 17.98 5.82 0.96
N GLU A 256 18.80 4.99 1.59
CA GLU A 256 20.21 5.25 1.86
C GLU A 256 21.05 4.16 1.20
N SER A 257 22.23 4.54 0.69
CA SER A 257 23.15 3.59 0.05
C SER A 257 23.77 2.67 1.10
N VAL A 258 23.97 1.41 0.71
CA VAL A 258 24.56 0.37 1.57
C VAL A 258 25.73 -0.36 0.90
N GLY A 259 26.23 0.20 -0.21
CA GLY A 259 27.40 -0.33 -0.93
C GLY A 259 27.14 -0.55 -2.41
N THR A 260 28.10 -1.18 -3.07
CA THR A 260 28.06 -1.52 -4.49
C THR A 260 27.67 -2.98 -4.70
N VAL A 261 27.11 -3.28 -5.87
CA VAL A 261 26.79 -4.64 -6.30
C VAL A 261 27.02 -4.78 -7.80
N ASP A 262 27.60 -5.91 -8.23
CA ASP A 262 27.64 -6.27 -9.65
C ASP A 262 26.36 -7.02 -10.02
N VAL A 263 25.68 -6.53 -11.06
CA VAL A 263 24.54 -7.22 -11.67
C VAL A 263 24.81 -7.38 -13.15
N LYS A 264 25.15 -8.61 -13.56
CA LYS A 264 25.44 -8.97 -14.95
C LYS A 264 26.59 -8.13 -15.55
N GLY A 265 27.64 -7.87 -14.77
CA GLY A 265 28.80 -7.09 -15.22
C GLY A 265 28.61 -5.56 -15.15
N ILE A 266 27.53 -5.09 -14.54
CA ILE A 266 27.25 -3.67 -14.33
C ILE A 266 27.36 -3.36 -12.84
N ASN A 267 28.25 -2.43 -12.49
CA ASN A 267 28.40 -1.93 -11.13
C ASN A 267 27.25 -0.97 -10.79
N LEU A 268 26.48 -1.32 -9.77
CA LEU A 268 25.33 -0.55 -9.29
C LEU A 268 25.53 -0.14 -7.83
N LEU A 269 24.88 0.95 -7.43
CA LEU A 269 24.74 1.34 -6.03
C LEU A 269 23.47 0.69 -5.46
N ARG A 270 23.62 -0.07 -4.37
CA ARG A 270 22.48 -0.65 -3.66
C ARG A 270 21.94 0.33 -2.64
N PHE A 271 20.65 0.61 -2.74
CA PHE A 271 19.88 1.43 -1.82
C PHE A 271 18.85 0.59 -1.07
N ARG A 272 18.65 0.89 0.22
CA ARG A 272 17.64 0.27 1.09
C ARG A 272 16.77 1.34 1.76
N PRO A 273 15.51 1.05 2.12
CA PRO A 273 14.74 1.96 2.97
C PRO A 273 15.53 2.28 4.23
N ALA A 274 15.75 3.56 4.49
CA ALA A 274 16.48 4.01 5.66
C ALA A 274 15.78 3.57 6.94
N ALA A 275 16.54 3.25 7.99
CA ALA A 275 15.96 2.76 9.25
C ALA A 275 14.92 3.76 9.82
N ARG A 276 15.26 5.05 9.80
CA ARG A 276 14.37 6.15 10.22
C ARG A 276 13.08 6.27 9.40
N SER A 277 12.99 5.73 8.18
CA SER A 277 11.70 5.67 7.46
C SER A 277 10.69 4.72 8.12
N ASN A 278 11.19 3.69 8.83
CA ASN A 278 10.37 2.63 9.42
C ASN A 278 10.34 2.63 10.96
N ASN A 279 11.15 3.48 11.60
CA ASN A 279 11.18 3.60 13.06
C ASN A 279 9.93 4.29 13.60
N GLY A 280 9.48 3.85 14.78
CA GLY A 280 8.40 4.52 15.50
C GLY A 280 8.83 5.89 16.06
N PRO A 281 7.88 6.74 16.50
CA PRO A 281 8.18 8.09 16.99
C PRO A 281 9.14 8.16 18.17
N HIS A 282 9.23 7.08 18.97
CA HIS A 282 10.18 6.96 20.07
C HIS A 282 11.66 7.01 19.64
N LYS A 283 11.97 6.58 18.40
CA LYS A 283 13.31 6.65 17.80
C LYS A 283 13.41 7.74 16.74
N GLU A 284 12.31 8.02 16.04
CA GLU A 284 12.25 9.01 14.98
C GLU A 284 11.05 9.96 15.22
N PRO A 285 11.22 11.02 16.02
CA PRO A 285 10.13 11.93 16.41
C PRO A 285 9.39 12.56 15.21
N SER A 286 10.06 12.73 14.07
CA SER A 286 9.45 13.25 12.85
C SER A 286 8.35 12.34 12.29
N ASN A 287 8.36 11.04 12.61
CA ASN A 287 7.33 10.10 12.20
C ASN A 287 6.03 10.19 13.03
N LYS A 288 5.97 11.03 14.07
CA LYS A 288 4.77 11.21 14.90
C LYS A 288 3.51 11.50 14.08
N CYS A 289 3.63 12.28 13.00
CA CYS A 289 2.50 12.64 12.15
C CYS A 289 1.93 11.49 11.29
N PHE A 290 2.62 10.34 11.21
CA PHE A 290 2.07 9.12 10.58
C PHE A 290 1.19 8.30 11.54
N CYS A 291 1.16 8.65 12.84
CA CYS A 291 0.24 8.03 13.79
C CYS A 291 -1.20 8.51 13.53
N VAL A 292 -2.06 7.58 13.13
CA VAL A 292 -3.48 7.82 12.84
C VAL A 292 -4.41 7.48 14.01
N LYS A 293 -3.84 7.00 15.13
CA LYS A 293 -4.58 6.72 16.36
C LYS A 293 -5.02 8.03 17.04
N PRO A 294 -6.12 8.00 17.81
CA PRO A 294 -6.49 9.12 18.66
C PRO A 294 -5.39 9.37 19.71
N LYS A 295 -5.32 10.59 20.25
CA LYS A 295 -4.30 10.97 21.25
C LYS A 295 -4.26 10.03 22.46
N SER A 296 -5.41 9.49 22.88
CA SER A 296 -5.53 8.51 23.98
C SER A 296 -4.80 7.19 23.72
N GLU A 297 -4.53 6.85 22.45
CA GLU A 297 -3.92 5.59 22.02
C GLU A 297 -2.58 5.82 21.30
N GLU A 298 -1.99 7.01 21.40
CA GLU A 298 -0.74 7.35 20.72
C GLU A 298 0.44 6.45 21.14
N ALA A 299 0.36 5.85 22.34
CA ALA A 299 1.30 4.83 22.80
C ALA A 299 1.38 3.61 21.85
N HIS A 300 0.29 3.25 21.17
CA HIS A 300 0.27 2.16 20.20
C HIS A 300 1.11 2.44 18.94
N CYS A 301 1.39 3.71 18.65
CA CYS A 301 2.27 4.10 17.54
C CYS A 301 3.76 4.02 17.90
N GLN A 302 4.12 3.80 19.16
CA GLN A 302 5.51 3.76 19.63
C GLN A 302 6.19 2.41 19.34
N VAL A 303 6.03 1.90 18.12
CA VAL A 303 6.55 0.60 17.64
C VAL A 303 7.24 0.77 16.29
N ASP A 304 8.26 -0.05 16.04
CA ASP A 304 9.01 -0.03 14.78
C ASP A 304 8.41 -0.96 13.71
N GLY A 305 8.63 -0.62 12.45
CA GLY A 305 8.43 -1.49 11.28
C GLY A 305 6.98 -1.63 10.80
N ILE A 306 6.05 -0.86 11.35
CA ILE A 306 4.63 -0.89 10.99
C ILE A 306 4.10 0.50 10.65
N LEU A 307 3.28 0.57 9.61
CA LEU A 307 2.61 1.79 9.16
C LEU A 307 1.11 1.52 8.98
N GLU A 308 0.27 2.10 9.84
CA GLU A 308 -1.17 2.09 9.63
C GLU A 308 -1.55 3.05 8.51
N ILE A 309 -2.32 2.56 7.53
CA ILE A 309 -2.71 3.32 6.33
C ILE A 309 -4.23 3.45 6.19
N SER A 310 -4.97 3.35 7.31
CA SER A 310 -6.43 3.41 7.30
C SER A 310 -6.98 4.70 6.68
N THR A 311 -6.26 5.82 6.83
CA THR A 311 -6.66 7.14 6.30
C THR A 311 -6.70 7.19 4.77
N CYS A 312 -5.86 6.41 4.07
CA CYS A 312 -5.89 6.31 2.62
C CYS A 312 -6.59 5.04 2.09
N LYS A 313 -7.14 4.22 2.99
CA LYS A 313 -7.89 2.99 2.67
C LYS A 313 -9.34 3.05 3.17
N ASN A 314 -9.96 4.23 3.09
CA ASN A 314 -11.36 4.47 3.46
C ASN A 314 -11.73 3.97 4.87
N GLY A 315 -10.82 4.11 5.83
CA GLY A 315 -11.04 3.70 7.22
C GLY A 315 -10.79 2.21 7.51
N ALA A 316 -10.53 1.38 6.50
CA ALA A 316 -10.22 -0.03 6.70
C ALA A 316 -8.97 -0.19 7.61
N PRO A 317 -8.95 -1.15 8.55
CA PRO A 317 -7.86 -1.35 9.52
C PRO A 317 -6.61 -1.97 8.90
N ILE A 318 -6.07 -1.35 7.84
CA ILE A 318 -4.92 -1.86 7.11
C ILE A 318 -3.62 -1.30 7.68
N ALA A 319 -2.67 -2.18 7.95
CA ALA A 319 -1.31 -1.83 8.33
C ALA A 319 -0.29 -2.48 7.40
N ILE A 320 0.74 -1.74 7.03
CA ILE A 320 1.82 -2.20 6.17
C ILE A 320 3.07 -2.49 6.99
N THR A 321 3.70 -3.62 6.70
CA THR A 321 5.00 -4.01 7.26
C THR A 321 5.90 -4.52 6.14
N ALA A 322 7.17 -4.83 6.47
CA ALA A 322 7.93 -5.76 5.63
C ALA A 322 7.39 -7.20 5.78
N PRO A 323 7.63 -8.09 4.81
CA PRO A 323 7.19 -9.49 4.87
C PRO A 323 7.69 -10.25 6.10
N HIS A 324 6.85 -11.14 6.61
CA HIS A 324 7.03 -11.91 7.85
C HIS A 324 7.45 -11.06 9.05
N PHE A 325 7.03 -9.79 9.08
CA PHE A 325 7.41 -8.87 10.16
C PHE A 325 8.92 -8.67 10.30
N TYR A 326 9.66 -8.73 9.17
CA TYR A 326 11.07 -8.38 9.15
C TYR A 326 11.29 -6.95 9.66
N LYS A 327 12.12 -6.80 10.71
CA LYS A 327 12.39 -5.53 11.41
C LYS A 327 11.15 -4.85 12.02
N VAL A 328 10.12 -5.62 12.37
CA VAL A 328 8.97 -5.13 13.15
C VAL A 328 9.22 -5.34 14.64
N ASP A 329 8.69 -4.44 15.46
CA ASP A 329 8.75 -4.52 16.92
C ASP A 329 8.25 -5.89 17.46
N PRO A 330 9.00 -6.55 18.36
CA PRO A 330 8.61 -7.84 18.92
C PRO A 330 7.24 -7.86 19.59
N ARG A 331 6.76 -6.72 20.12
CA ARG A 331 5.41 -6.60 20.72
C ARG A 331 4.31 -6.89 19.69
N ILE A 332 4.54 -6.54 18.43
CA ILE A 332 3.62 -6.82 17.32
C ILE A 332 3.94 -8.20 16.72
N ALA A 333 5.22 -8.51 16.54
CA ALA A 333 5.62 -9.75 15.87
C ALA A 333 5.13 -11.02 16.58
N LYS A 334 5.02 -10.99 17.92
CA LYS A 334 4.55 -12.11 18.75
C LYS A 334 3.02 -12.30 18.77
N LEU A 335 2.25 -11.44 18.09
CA LEU A 335 0.78 -11.53 18.07
C LEU A 335 0.26 -12.61 17.13
N VAL A 336 1.09 -13.10 16.20
CA VAL A 336 0.74 -14.12 15.21
C VAL A 336 1.78 -15.23 15.19
N ASN A 337 1.35 -16.44 14.86
CA ASN A 337 2.23 -17.61 14.70
C ASN A 337 2.42 -17.94 13.22
N GLY A 338 3.58 -18.48 12.86
CA GLY A 338 3.87 -18.95 11.49
C GLY A 338 4.62 -17.96 10.61
N LEU A 339 5.14 -16.86 11.17
CA LEU A 339 6.03 -15.93 10.46
C LEU A 339 7.50 -16.24 10.75
N SER A 340 8.36 -16.10 9.73
CA SER A 340 9.80 -16.36 9.82
C SER A 340 10.57 -15.27 9.05
N PRO A 341 10.92 -14.14 9.69
CA PRO A 341 11.58 -13.03 9.01
C PRO A 341 12.98 -13.40 8.52
N ASN A 342 13.31 -13.03 7.27
CA ASN A 342 14.62 -13.25 6.68
C ASN A 342 15.01 -12.06 5.79
N GLN A 343 16.21 -11.52 5.99
CA GLN A 343 16.67 -10.34 5.24
C GLN A 343 16.71 -10.58 3.72
N LYS A 344 17.29 -11.70 3.27
CA LYS A 344 17.45 -12.01 1.84
C LYS A 344 16.11 -12.02 1.13
N PHE A 345 15.09 -12.58 1.77
CA PHE A 345 13.76 -12.75 1.19
C PHE A 345 12.80 -11.58 1.42
N HIS A 346 12.96 -10.81 2.51
CA HIS A 346 11.94 -9.84 2.95
C HIS A 346 12.41 -8.39 2.93
N GLU A 347 13.69 -8.12 2.70
CA GLU A 347 14.18 -6.74 2.59
C GLU A 347 13.78 -6.10 1.25
N THR A 348 13.37 -4.83 1.28
CA THR A 348 13.22 -4.03 0.05
C THR A 348 14.57 -3.43 -0.33
N PHE A 349 14.92 -3.46 -1.62
CA PHE A 349 16.13 -2.80 -2.14
C PHE A 349 15.92 -2.29 -3.58
N ILE A 350 16.77 -1.35 -3.98
CA ILE A 350 16.87 -0.82 -5.34
C ILE A 350 18.36 -0.71 -5.68
N ASP A 351 18.78 -1.33 -6.77
CA ASP A 351 20.13 -1.23 -7.32
C ASP A 351 20.08 -0.26 -8.51
N ILE A 352 20.81 0.85 -8.38
CA ILE A 352 20.74 2.01 -9.27
C ILE A 352 22.08 2.17 -9.99
N GLU A 353 22.04 2.37 -11.30
CA GLU A 353 23.24 2.73 -12.06
C GLU A 353 23.56 4.22 -11.82
N PRO A 354 24.75 4.53 -11.30
CA PRO A 354 25.01 5.84 -10.73
C PRO A 354 25.01 6.98 -11.75
N ASN A 355 25.46 6.76 -12.99
CA ASN A 355 25.56 7.83 -13.97
C ASN A 355 24.19 8.27 -14.49
N THR A 356 23.30 7.31 -14.75
CA THR A 356 21.99 7.54 -15.37
C THR A 356 20.84 7.67 -14.38
N GLY A 357 21.01 7.19 -13.14
CA GLY A 357 19.95 7.15 -12.13
C GLY A 357 18.88 6.08 -12.41
N LEU A 358 19.12 5.14 -13.33
CA LEU A 358 18.17 4.09 -13.67
C LEU A 358 18.18 2.97 -12.62
N ALA A 359 17.00 2.59 -12.12
CA ALA A 359 16.85 1.39 -11.31
C ALA A 359 16.95 0.15 -12.22
N MET A 360 18.04 -0.61 -12.11
CA MET A 360 18.33 -1.75 -12.99
C MET A 360 17.96 -3.10 -12.37
N ASN A 361 17.98 -3.21 -11.04
CA ASN A 361 17.53 -4.38 -10.31
C ASN A 361 16.85 -3.92 -9.02
N ALA A 362 15.67 -4.43 -8.69
CA ALA A 362 14.95 -4.00 -7.50
C ALA A 362 14.02 -5.09 -6.99
N ALA A 363 13.83 -5.13 -5.68
CA ALA A 363 12.77 -5.89 -5.05
C ALA A 363 12.01 -4.98 -4.10
N LYS A 364 10.79 -4.60 -4.49
CA LYS A 364 9.84 -3.93 -3.60
C LYS A 364 9.02 -5.00 -2.89
N ARG A 365 9.11 -5.04 -1.56
CA ARG A 365 8.52 -6.08 -0.72
C ARG A 365 7.78 -5.45 0.44
N ILE A 366 6.46 -5.67 0.47
CA ILE A 366 5.57 -5.19 1.52
C ILE A 366 4.62 -6.32 1.92
N GLN A 367 4.08 -6.24 3.13
CA GLN A 367 3.04 -7.11 3.65
C GLN A 367 1.86 -6.27 4.09
N VAL A 368 0.67 -6.69 3.67
CA VAL A 368 -0.62 -6.09 4.05
C VAL A 368 -1.16 -6.86 5.22
N ASN A 369 -1.45 -6.16 6.31
CA ASN A 369 -1.95 -6.71 7.56
C ASN A 369 -3.29 -6.06 7.90
N VAL A 370 -4.08 -6.77 8.70
CA VAL A 370 -5.38 -6.29 9.17
C VAL A 370 -5.32 -6.24 10.69
N GLU A 371 -5.51 -5.06 11.25
CA GLU A 371 -5.67 -4.90 12.69
C GLU A 371 -7.03 -5.45 13.11
N THR A 372 -7.02 -6.34 14.10
CA THR A 372 -8.23 -6.98 14.65
C THR A 372 -8.35 -6.69 16.13
N GLN A 373 -9.57 -6.46 16.61
CA GLN A 373 -9.88 -6.29 18.02
C GLN A 373 -11.27 -6.85 18.33
N ASN A 374 -11.53 -7.09 19.62
CA ASN A 374 -12.85 -7.52 20.08
C ASN A 374 -13.79 -6.31 20.21
N TYR A 375 -14.91 -6.34 19.48
CA TYR A 375 -15.94 -5.32 19.54
C TYR A 375 -17.09 -5.80 20.44
N ARG A 376 -17.26 -5.19 21.63
CA ARG A 376 -18.19 -5.66 22.68
C ARG A 376 -19.59 -6.05 22.20
N ASN A 377 -20.15 -5.29 21.26
CA ASN A 377 -21.54 -5.42 20.80
C ASN A 377 -21.69 -6.14 19.45
N ILE A 378 -20.58 -6.60 18.84
CA ILE A 378 -20.58 -7.26 17.54
C ILE A 378 -20.06 -8.69 17.75
N ARG A 379 -20.88 -9.69 17.45
CA ARG A 379 -20.58 -11.10 17.66
C ARG A 379 -20.64 -11.89 16.36
#